data_AF-A0A8T6RRR0-F1
#
_entry.id   AF-A0A8T6RRR0-F1
#
_cell.length_a   1.000
_cell.length_b   1.000
_cell.length_c   1.000
_cell.angle_alpha   90.00
_cell.angle_beta   90.00
_cell.angle_gamma   90.00
#
_symmetry.space_group_name_H-M   'P 1'
#
loop_
_entity.id
_entity.type
_entity.pdbx_description
1 polymer ?
#
loop_
_entity_poly.entity_id
_entity_poly.type
_entity_poly.pdbx_seq_one_letter_code
_entity_poly.pdbx_strand_id
1 'polypeptide(L)'
;MAYGLLLGYGLMVPGKWQLVSQLAFYCALGQAFNLFMGMTGYVDFGYVAFMGVGTYGMAVSIYNLTDKGLGGGVIVIGFALAALFSILLSLAVGAVALRLRGAYFAIATIGVNEGFRFLIEGARIWNGSEGMIFTRH
;
A
#
# COMPACT_ATOMS: atom_id res chain seq x y z
N MET A 1 1.28 15.35 -12.26
CA MET A 1 1.99 16.66 -12.27
C MET A 1 2.34 17.12 -10.85
N ALA A 2 1.40 17.18 -9.90
CA ALA A 2 1.67 17.59 -8.51
C ALA A 2 2.68 16.70 -7.76
N TYR A 3 2.57 15.37 -7.83
CA TYR A 3 3.52 14.46 -7.18
C TYR A 3 4.96 14.58 -7.69
N GLY A 4 5.14 14.86 -8.99
CA GLY A 4 6.45 15.07 -9.59
C GLY A 4 7.12 16.37 -9.11
N LEU A 5 6.32 17.43 -8.89
CA LEU A 5 6.82 18.69 -8.33
C LEU A 5 7.22 18.53 -6.85
N LEU A 6 6.45 17.75 -6.08
CA LEU A 6 6.79 17.45 -4.69
C LEU A 6 8.11 16.68 -4.58
N LEU A 7 8.28 15.62 -5.37
CA LEU A 7 9.53 14.85 -5.40
C LEU A 7 10.71 15.67 -5.93
N GLY A 8 10.48 16.54 -6.91
CA GLY A 8 11.48 17.50 -7.39
C GLY A 8 11.94 18.49 -6.31
N TYR A 9 11.01 18.99 -5.50
CA TYR A 9 11.34 19.85 -4.35
C TYR A 9 12.13 19.09 -3.27
N GLY A 10 11.83 17.80 -3.07
CA GLY A 10 12.61 16.91 -2.20
C GLY A 10 14.05 16.72 -2.67
N LEU A 11 14.26 16.56 -3.99
CA LEU A 11 15.58 16.45 -4.64
C LEU A 11 16.43 17.71 -4.49
N MET A 12 15.81 18.89 -4.54
CA MET A 12 16.52 20.16 -4.53
C MET A 12 16.93 20.63 -3.13
N VAL A 13 16.27 20.15 -2.06
CA VAL A 13 16.52 20.62 -0.69
C VAL A 13 17.00 19.47 0.21
N PRO A 14 18.30 19.43 0.58
CA PRO A 14 18.84 18.39 1.46
C PRO A 14 18.10 18.36 2.80
N GLY A 15 17.69 17.18 3.24
CA GLY A 15 17.04 16.95 4.55
C GLY A 15 15.50 16.99 4.57
N LYS A 16 14.82 17.37 3.47
CA LYS A 16 13.34 17.43 3.43
C LYS A 16 12.66 16.19 2.83
N TRP A 17 13.44 15.20 2.42
CA TRP A 17 12.97 13.99 1.74
C TRP A 17 11.91 13.20 2.49
N GLN A 18 12.10 13.01 3.80
CA GLN A 18 11.15 12.29 4.65
C GLN A 18 9.78 12.99 4.67
N LEU A 19 9.78 14.31 4.89
CA LEU A 19 8.59 15.15 4.94
C LEU A 19 7.84 15.16 3.61
N VAL A 20 8.57 15.30 2.51
CA VAL A 20 7.99 15.30 1.16
C VAL A 20 7.33 13.96 0.85
N SER A 21 7.98 12.84 1.18
CA SER A 21 7.43 11.49 0.98
C SER A 21 6.18 11.26 1.82
N GLN A 22 6.18 11.69 3.09
CA GLN A 22 5.00 11.60 3.96
C GLN A 22 3.84 12.46 3.44
N LEU A 23 4.13 13.69 2.99
CA LEU A 23 3.12 14.56 2.41
C LEU A 23 2.49 13.94 1.15
N ALA A 24 3.32 13.42 0.24
CA ALA A 24 2.86 12.75 -0.96
C ALA A 24 1.99 11.52 -0.63
N PHE A 25 2.38 10.74 0.39
CA PHE A 25 1.61 9.60 0.86
C PHE A 25 0.22 10.00 1.38
N TYR A 26 0.13 11.02 2.24
CA TYR A 26 -1.16 11.50 2.74
C TYR A 26 -2.03 12.14 1.64
N CYS A 27 -1.43 12.84 0.67
CA CYS A 27 -2.17 13.33 -0.49
C CYS A 27 -2.77 12.19 -1.33
N ALA A 28 -2.01 11.12 -1.56
CA ALA A 28 -2.51 9.95 -2.28
C ALA A 28 -3.66 9.26 -1.53
N LEU A 29 -3.56 9.15 -0.21
CA LEU A 29 -4.64 8.64 0.63
C LEU A 29 -5.88 9.54 0.59
N GLY A 30 -5.70 10.86 0.66
CA GLY A 30 -6.80 11.81 0.55
C GLY A 30 -7.52 11.71 -0.80
N GLN A 31 -6.79 11.48 -1.90
CA GLN A 31 -7.37 11.24 -3.22
C GLN A 31 -8.16 9.93 -3.27
N ALA A 32 -7.62 8.84 -2.73
CA ALA A 32 -8.33 7.57 -2.63
C ALA A 32 -9.62 7.70 -1.81
N PHE A 33 -9.55 8.38 -0.67
CA PHE A 33 -10.72 8.64 0.17
C PHE A 33 -11.77 9.52 -0.54
N ASN A 34 -11.32 10.55 -1.27
CA ASN A 34 -12.22 11.40 -2.06
C ASN A 34 -12.92 10.63 -3.18
N LEU A 35 -12.25 9.66 -3.80
CA LEU A 35 -12.87 8.80 -4.82
C LEU A 35 -14.04 7.99 -4.25
N PHE A 36 -13.88 7.36 -3.08
CA PHE A 36 -14.96 6.61 -2.44
C PHE A 36 -16.03 7.53 -1.86
N MET A 37 -15.66 8.40 -0.92
CA MET A 37 -16.66 9.22 -0.21
C MET A 37 -17.24 10.33 -1.09
N GLY A 38 -16.43 10.97 -1.93
CA GLY A 38 -16.84 12.10 -2.75
C GLY A 38 -17.63 11.67 -3.99
N MET A 39 -17.13 10.68 -4.76
CA MET A 39 -17.78 10.28 -6.02
C MET A 39 -18.82 9.18 -5.85
N THR A 40 -18.63 8.24 -4.91
CA THR A 40 -19.58 7.12 -4.72
C THR A 40 -20.51 7.29 -3.52
N GLY A 41 -20.20 8.21 -2.60
CA GLY A 41 -20.96 8.41 -1.36
C GLY A 41 -20.80 7.27 -0.33
N TYR A 42 -19.92 6.30 -0.58
CA TYR A 42 -19.65 5.20 0.33
C TYR A 42 -18.42 5.46 1.21
N VAL A 43 -18.48 4.97 2.45
CA VAL A 43 -17.35 5.01 3.39
C VAL A 43 -16.54 3.72 3.25
N ASP A 44 -15.30 3.82 2.78
CA ASP A 44 -14.36 2.70 2.68
C ASP A 44 -13.33 2.74 3.82
N PHE A 45 -13.19 1.64 4.57
CA PHE A 45 -12.12 1.46 5.56
C PHE A 45 -11.05 0.46 5.12
N GLY A 46 -11.17 -0.15 3.94
CA GLY A 46 -10.28 -1.20 3.42
C GLY A 46 -8.91 -0.69 2.96
N TYR A 47 -8.71 0.62 2.90
CA TYR A 47 -7.46 1.24 2.45
C TYR A 47 -6.21 0.75 3.22
N VAL A 48 -6.37 0.34 4.50
CA VAL A 48 -5.27 -0.19 5.33
C VAL A 48 -4.70 -1.49 4.77
N ALA A 49 -5.55 -2.42 4.35
CA ALA A 49 -5.10 -3.68 3.76
C ALA A 49 -4.37 -3.44 2.43
N PHE A 50 -4.89 -2.55 1.58
CA PHE A 50 -4.25 -2.21 0.30
C PHE A 50 -2.90 -1.54 0.47
N MET A 51 -2.80 -0.59 1.41
CA MET A 51 -1.54 0.04 1.75
C MET A 51 -0.52 -0.98 2.25
N GLY A 52 -0.93 -1.85 3.19
CA GLY A 52 -0.06 -2.88 3.76
C GLY A 52 0.49 -3.82 2.68
N VAL A 53 -0.38 -4.35 1.82
CA VAL A 53 0.04 -5.21 0.72
C VAL A 53 1.02 -4.53 -0.23
N GLY A 54 0.76 -3.25 -0.58
CA GLY A 54 1.62 -2.48 -1.47
C GLY A 54 3.01 -2.24 -0.88
N THR A 55 3.10 -1.81 0.38
CA THR A 55 4.38 -1.62 1.06
C THR A 55 5.14 -2.92 1.25
N TYR A 56 4.44 -4.01 1.59
CA TYR A 56 5.07 -5.33 1.68
C TYR A 56 5.58 -5.82 0.31
N GLY A 57 4.87 -5.56 -0.78
CA GLY A 57 5.35 -5.85 -2.13
C GLY A 57 6.69 -5.18 -2.46
N MET A 58 6.83 -3.90 -2.08
CA MET A 58 8.10 -3.19 -2.22
C MET A 58 9.17 -3.70 -1.25
N ALA A 59 8.80 -3.99 0.00
CA ALA A 59 9.71 -4.54 1.01
C ALA A 59 10.29 -5.90 0.61
N VAL A 60 9.48 -6.81 0.03
CA VAL A 60 9.95 -8.11 -0.47
C VAL A 60 10.98 -7.93 -1.58
N SER A 61 10.79 -6.95 -2.46
CA SER A 61 11.74 -6.66 -3.54
C SER A 61 13.06 -6.13 -2.99
N ILE A 62 13.01 -5.18 -2.06
CA ILE A 62 14.20 -4.64 -1.38
C ILE A 62 14.93 -5.76 -0.64
N TYR A 63 14.22 -6.59 0.13
CA TYR A 63 14.81 -7.67 0.91
C TYR A 63 15.52 -8.72 0.04
N ASN A 64 14.95 -9.12 -1.09
CA ASN A 64 15.51 -10.19 -1.92
C ASN A 64 16.51 -9.72 -2.98
N LEU A 65 16.45 -8.46 -3.39
CA LEU A 65 17.13 -7.98 -4.60
C LEU A 65 18.22 -6.94 -4.33
N THR A 66 18.32 -6.41 -3.11
CA THR A 66 19.39 -5.48 -2.71
C THR A 66 20.77 -6.13 -2.86
N ASP A 67 20.91 -7.40 -2.46
CA ASP A 67 22.18 -8.13 -2.55
C ASP A 67 22.64 -8.42 -4.00
N LYS A 68 21.74 -8.32 -4.99
CA LYS A 68 22.05 -8.62 -6.39
C LYS A 68 22.63 -7.45 -7.18
N GLY A 69 22.89 -6.31 -6.54
CA GLY A 69 23.53 -5.16 -7.17
C GLY A 69 22.69 -4.48 -8.26
N LEU A 70 21.37 -4.66 -8.26
CA LEU A 70 20.47 -4.16 -9.32
C LEU A 70 20.26 -2.63 -9.34
N GLY A 71 20.93 -1.87 -8.45
CA GLY A 71 20.82 -0.41 -8.40
C GLY A 71 19.35 0.08 -8.36
N GLY A 72 19.03 1.07 -9.20
CA GLY A 72 17.67 1.62 -9.32
C GLY A 72 16.60 0.63 -9.85
N GLY A 73 17.01 -0.51 -10.42
CA GLY A 73 16.08 -1.54 -10.92
C GLY A 73 15.26 -2.21 -9.82
N VAL A 74 15.79 -2.26 -8.59
CA VAL A 74 15.08 -2.79 -7.41
C VAL A 74 13.80 -1.98 -7.13
N ILE A 75 13.84 -0.66 -7.32
CA ILE A 75 12.69 0.22 -7.10
C ILE A 75 11.60 -0.07 -8.14
N VAL A 76 11.97 -0.27 -9.39
CA VAL A 76 11.02 -0.55 -10.49
C VAL A 76 10.36 -1.92 -10.29
N ILE A 77 11.15 -2.94 -9.95
CA ILE A 77 10.64 -4.29 -9.67
C ILE A 77 9.77 -4.29 -8.42
N GLY A 78 10.17 -3.55 -7.38
CA GLY A 78 9.39 -3.36 -6.16
C GLY A 78 8.07 -2.66 -6.43
N PHE A 79 8.05 -1.66 -7.30
CA PHE A 79 6.81 -0.98 -7.70
C PHE A 79 5.89 -1.91 -8.50
N ALA A 80 6.46 -2.73 -9.40
CA ALA A 80 5.70 -3.74 -10.15
C ALA A 80 5.10 -4.81 -9.22
N LEU A 81 5.86 -5.29 -8.22
CA LEU A 81 5.38 -6.23 -7.20
C LEU A 81 4.30 -5.62 -6.31
N ALA A 82 4.50 -4.38 -5.86
CA ALA A 82 3.50 -3.63 -5.08
C ALA A 82 2.19 -3.50 -5.88
N ALA A 83 2.28 -3.08 -7.15
CA ALA A 83 1.12 -2.98 -8.03
C ALA A 83 0.44 -4.34 -8.23
N LEU A 84 1.21 -5.40 -8.50
CA LEU A 84 0.68 -6.75 -8.70
C LEU A 84 -0.10 -7.23 -7.48
N PHE A 85 0.48 -7.15 -6.29
CA PHE A 85 -0.20 -7.60 -5.08
C PHE A 85 -1.41 -6.73 -4.73
N SER A 86 -1.32 -5.41 -4.89
CA SER A 86 -2.45 -4.51 -4.68
C SER A 86 -3.59 -4.79 -5.67
N ILE A 87 -3.30 -5.10 -6.94
CA ILE A 87 -4.30 -5.49 -7.95
C ILE A 87 -4.97 -6.80 -7.54
N LEU A 88 -4.20 -7.81 -7.13
CA LEU A 88 -4.74 -9.10 -6.71
C LEU A 88 -5.68 -8.96 -5.50
N LEU A 89 -5.27 -8.18 -4.49
CA LEU A 89 -6.13 -7.90 -3.34
C LEU A 89 -7.36 -7.10 -3.76
N SER A 90 -7.20 -6.09 -4.63
CA SER A 90 -8.30 -5.24 -5.10
C SER A 90 -9.33 -6.02 -5.89
N LEU A 91 -8.90 -7.02 -6.67
CA LEU A 91 -9.80 -7.89 -7.41
C LEU A 91 -10.61 -8.78 -6.46
N ALA A 92 -9.96 -9.37 -5.46
CA ALA A 92 -10.62 -10.20 -4.46
C ALA A 92 -11.63 -9.40 -3.62
N VAL A 93 -11.22 -8.22 -3.13
CA VAL A 93 -12.06 -7.34 -2.32
C VAL A 93 -13.16 -6.71 -3.16
N GLY A 94 -12.83 -6.21 -4.35
CA GLY A 94 -13.78 -5.59 -5.28
C GLY A 94 -14.90 -6.54 -5.70
N ALA A 95 -14.59 -7.83 -5.92
CA ALA A 95 -15.60 -8.85 -6.22
C ALA A 95 -16.66 -9.01 -5.12
N VAL A 96 -16.25 -8.85 -3.85
CA VAL A 96 -17.15 -8.89 -2.70
C VAL A 96 -17.84 -7.54 -2.53
N ALA A 97 -17.07 -6.46 -2.52
CA ALA A 97 -17.51 -5.12 -2.15
C ALA A 97 -18.53 -4.52 -3.14
N LEU A 98 -18.39 -4.81 -4.45
CA LEU A 98 -19.35 -4.36 -5.47
C LEU A 98 -20.76 -4.96 -5.31
N ARG A 99 -20.92 -6.01 -4.50
CA ARG A 99 -22.22 -6.64 -4.22
C ARG A 99 -22.99 -5.97 -3.07
N LEU A 100 -22.32 -5.15 -2.25
CA LEU A 100 -22.93 -4.49 -1.09
C LEU A 100 -23.24 -3.02 -1.39
N ARG A 101 -24.28 -2.49 -0.75
CA ARG A 101 -24.69 -1.08 -0.88
C ARG A 101 -24.81 -0.43 0.48
N GLY A 102 -24.39 0.83 0.58
CA GLY A 102 -24.61 1.66 1.76
C GLY A 102 -23.73 1.24 2.95
N ALA A 103 -24.30 1.22 4.14
CA ALA A 103 -23.59 0.89 5.38
C ALA A 103 -22.95 -0.52 5.37
N TYR A 104 -23.53 -1.46 4.62
CA TYR A 104 -23.01 -2.81 4.48
C TYR A 104 -21.64 -2.84 3.80
N PHE A 105 -21.35 -1.88 2.91
CA PHE A 105 -20.04 -1.74 2.28
C PHE A 105 -18.95 -1.43 3.31
N ALA A 106 -19.22 -0.49 4.22
CA ALA A 106 -18.29 -0.13 5.28
C ALA A 106 -17.98 -1.34 6.19
N ILE A 107 -19.01 -2.07 6.62
CA ILE A 107 -18.86 -3.28 7.44
C ILE A 107 -18.03 -4.35 6.72
N ALA A 108 -18.29 -4.57 5.43
CA ALA A 108 -17.54 -5.54 4.64
C ALA A 108 -16.05 -5.16 4.55
N THR A 109 -15.72 -3.88 4.38
CA THR A 109 -14.33 -3.42 4.30
C THR A 109 -13.57 -3.56 5.63
N ILE A 110 -14.27 -3.40 6.76
CA ILE A 110 -13.72 -3.72 8.09
C ILE A 110 -13.44 -5.22 8.21
N GLY A 111 -14.40 -6.06 7.79
CA GLY A 111 -14.23 -7.51 7.79
C GLY A 111 -13.07 -7.98 6.90
N VAL A 112 -12.85 -7.31 5.76
CA VAL A 112 -11.68 -7.55 4.89
C VAL A 112 -10.38 -7.22 5.61
N ASN A 113 -10.29 -6.10 6.31
CA ASN A 113 -9.08 -5.73 7.06
C ASN A 113 -8.77 -6.76 8.14
N GLU A 114 -9.76 -7.16 8.93
CA GLU A 114 -9.59 -8.18 9.98
C GLU A 114 -9.22 -9.53 9.36
N GLY A 115 -9.93 -9.97 8.31
CA GLY A 115 -9.61 -11.21 7.61
C GLY A 115 -8.19 -11.20 7.02
N PHE A 116 -7.76 -10.07 6.48
CA PHE A 116 -6.40 -9.89 5.96
C PHE A 116 -5.35 -9.95 7.07
N ARG A 117 -5.62 -9.34 8.23
CA ARG A 117 -4.77 -9.45 9.43
C ARG A 117 -4.65 -10.90 9.89
N PHE A 118 -5.76 -11.60 10.04
CA PHE A 118 -5.76 -13.03 10.40
C PHE A 118 -5.02 -13.90 9.38
N LEU A 119 -5.12 -13.57 8.10
CA LEU A 119 -4.41 -14.27 7.04
C LEU A 119 -2.89 -14.08 7.15
N ILE A 120 -2.42 -12.85 7.38
CA ILE A 120 -0.99 -12.58 7.59
C ILE A 120 -0.48 -13.28 8.86
N GLU A 121 -1.17 -13.11 9.99
CA GLU A 121 -0.76 -13.67 11.27
C GLU A 121 -0.83 -15.21 11.26
N GLY A 122 -1.93 -15.78 10.75
CA GLY A 122 -2.17 -17.21 10.73
C GLY A 122 -1.28 -17.98 9.75
N ALA A 123 -1.01 -17.42 8.56
CA ALA A 123 -0.13 -18.05 7.59
C ALA A 123 1.37 -17.70 7.79
N ARG A 124 1.71 -16.91 8.82
CA ARG A 124 3.06 -16.35 9.08
C ARG A 124 3.71 -15.72 7.85
N ILE A 125 2.89 -15.14 6.97
CA ILE A 125 3.36 -14.45 5.77
C ILE A 125 4.17 -13.24 6.23
N TRP A 126 5.36 -13.03 5.66
CA TRP A 126 6.28 -11.94 6.03
C TRP A 126 6.63 -11.88 7.53
N ASN A 127 6.70 -13.05 8.18
CA ASN A 127 6.96 -13.22 9.60
C ASN A 127 5.81 -12.76 10.53
N GLY A 128 4.59 -12.66 9.98
CA GLY A 128 3.38 -12.36 10.76
C GLY A 128 3.41 -10.95 11.35
N SER A 129 3.17 -10.85 12.66
CA SER A 129 3.14 -9.59 13.40
C SER A 129 4.53 -8.98 13.64
N GLU A 130 5.62 -9.73 13.44
CA GLU A 130 7.00 -9.23 13.59
C GLU A 130 7.48 -8.43 12.37
N GLY A 131 6.86 -8.63 11.20
CA GLY A 131 7.25 -7.98 9.94
C GLY A 131 8.60 -8.44 9.39
N MET A 132 9.01 -7.80 8.28
CA MET A 132 10.31 -8.10 7.66
C MET A 132 11.44 -7.29 8.31
N ILE A 133 12.44 -8.00 8.86
CA ILE A 133 13.63 -7.41 9.45
C ILE A 133 14.70 -7.23 8.36
N PHE A 134 15.11 -5.99 8.10
CA PHE A 134 16.11 -5.65 7.07
C PHE A 134 17.58 -5.75 7.54
N THR A 135 17.82 -6.18 8.78
CA THR A 135 19.19 -6.40 9.29
C THR A 135 19.71 -7.75 8.80
N ARG A 136 20.47 -7.74 7.70
CA ARG A 136 21.33 -8.86 7.29
C ARG A 136 22.78 -8.47 7.62
N HIS A 137 23.42 -9.25 8.49
CA HIS A 137 24.85 -9.16 8.77
C HIS A 137 25.67 -9.55 7.55
#